data_AF-A0AAN8UBU7-F1
#
_entry.id   AF-A0AAN8UBU7-F1
#
_cell.length_a   1.000
_cell.length_b   1.000
_cell.length_c   1.000
_cell.angle_alpha   90.00
_cell.angle_beta   90.00
_cell.angle_gamma   90.00
#
_symmetry.space_group_name_H-M   'P 1'
#
loop_
_entity.id
_entity.type
_entity.pdbx_description
1 polymer ?
#
loop_
_entity_poly.entity_id
_entity_poly.type
_entity_poly.pdbx_seq_one_letter_code
_entity_poly.pdbx_strand_id
1 'polypeptide(L)'
;MDFTGCPLASTLEKKDTTKVVTLARSWYVTMWLIFVQPFLPYFLMGFMIFAPLKCLFYMSDTIQVQKHWLLPLYWVVTGLLGGILCAMTKWILVGIKKDGESQLNWSKGIFSDTIWQAIRTLVGDCFMEMTSGSFLFGIWMNLMGSEVSWDEGTFIDSMGAVLNPEMVRVDKYGSIGREALLFGHIYEGEGGKSEV
;
A
#
# COMPACT_ATOMS: atom_id res chain seq x y z
N MET A 1 18.26 -15.02 -49.29
CA MET A 1 17.76 -14.09 -48.25
C MET A 1 18.13 -14.70 -46.92
N ASP A 2 19.23 -14.21 -46.35
CA ASP A 2 19.79 -14.66 -45.09
C ASP A 2 19.04 -14.00 -43.92
N PHE A 3 18.54 -14.79 -42.99
CA PHE A 3 17.98 -14.32 -41.71
C PHE A 3 19.04 -14.42 -40.61
N THR A 4 20.12 -13.64 -40.75
CA THR A 4 21.11 -13.40 -39.69
C THR A 4 20.84 -12.03 -39.08
N GLY A 5 20.12 -12.00 -37.96
CA GLY A 5 19.72 -10.72 -37.37
C GLY A 5 19.12 -10.82 -35.97
N CYS A 6 19.78 -11.53 -35.05
CA CYS A 6 19.64 -11.30 -33.60
C CYS A 6 20.79 -12.00 -32.84
N PRO A 7 21.81 -11.28 -32.33
CA PRO A 7 22.97 -11.88 -31.69
C PRO A 7 22.71 -12.34 -30.24
N LEU A 8 21.49 -12.22 -29.72
CA LEU A 8 21.18 -12.57 -28.33
C LEU A 8 20.85 -14.06 -28.12
N ALA A 9 20.27 -14.73 -29.12
CA ALA A 9 19.78 -16.11 -28.96
C ALA A 9 20.91 -17.13 -28.82
N SER A 10 22.04 -16.94 -29.50
CA SER A 10 23.18 -17.88 -29.46
C SER A 10 24.06 -17.73 -28.22
N THR A 11 23.84 -16.70 -27.39
CA THR A 11 24.59 -16.51 -26.13
C THR A 11 23.85 -17.09 -24.92
N LEU A 12 22.55 -17.41 -25.07
CA LEU A 12 21.68 -17.95 -24.02
C LEU A 12 21.92 -19.44 -23.72
N GLU A 13 22.27 -20.26 -24.73
CA GLU A 13 22.42 -21.71 -24.52
C GLU A 13 23.63 -22.14 -23.67
N LYS A 14 24.58 -21.24 -23.37
CA LYS A 14 25.85 -21.62 -22.70
C LYS A 14 25.93 -21.32 -21.20
N LYS A 15 24.87 -20.82 -20.57
CA LYS A 15 24.86 -20.49 -19.13
C LYS A 15 23.88 -21.30 -18.29
N ASP A 16 23.45 -22.44 -18.81
CA ASP A 16 22.32 -23.22 -18.29
C ASP A 16 22.71 -24.39 -17.37
N THR A 17 23.76 -24.23 -16.58
CA THR A 17 24.09 -25.19 -15.54
C THR A 17 24.48 -24.47 -14.26
N THR A 18 23.70 -24.75 -13.21
CA THR A 18 24.02 -24.49 -11.79
C THR A 18 23.53 -23.17 -11.18
N LYS A 19 22.22 -22.87 -11.24
CA LYS A 19 21.51 -22.25 -10.10
C LYS A 19 20.11 -22.84 -9.96
N VAL A 20 20.06 -24.01 -9.36
CA VAL A 20 18.84 -24.51 -8.71
C VAL A 20 18.42 -23.45 -7.69
N VAL A 21 17.41 -22.65 -8.02
CA VAL A 21 16.76 -21.73 -7.06
C VAL A 21 15.90 -22.59 -6.14
N THR A 22 16.56 -23.33 -5.25
CA THR A 22 15.89 -24.10 -4.21
C THR A 22 15.29 -23.11 -3.22
N LEU A 23 13.97 -23.09 -3.20
CA LEU A 23 13.06 -22.40 -2.30
C LEU A 23 13.25 -22.87 -0.84
N ALA A 24 14.44 -22.77 -0.27
CA ALA A 24 14.76 -23.21 1.09
C ALA A 24 14.41 -22.10 2.09
N ARG A 25 13.11 -21.87 2.28
CA ARG A 25 12.59 -20.97 3.33
C ARG A 25 12.74 -21.65 4.68
N SER A 26 13.29 -20.96 5.67
CA SER A 26 13.38 -21.51 7.02
C SER A 26 11.99 -21.69 7.63
N TRP A 27 11.77 -22.80 8.33
CA TRP A 27 10.46 -23.15 8.91
C TRP A 27 9.85 -22.03 9.78
N TYR A 28 10.70 -21.34 10.54
CA TYR A 28 10.26 -20.24 11.39
C TYR A 28 9.77 -19.03 10.58
N VAL A 29 10.38 -18.71 9.43
CA VAL A 29 9.90 -17.64 8.52
C VAL A 29 8.58 -18.05 7.87
N THR A 30 8.42 -19.33 7.53
CA THR A 30 7.14 -19.85 7.02
C THR A 30 6.03 -19.75 8.06
N MET A 31 6.28 -20.19 9.29
CA MET A 31 5.36 -20.08 10.41
C MET A 31 4.99 -18.62 10.71
N TRP A 32 5.98 -17.73 10.74
CA TRP A 32 5.75 -16.31 11.01
C TRP A 32 4.89 -15.65 9.94
N LEU A 33 5.10 -15.99 8.67
CA LEU A 33 4.32 -15.47 7.54
C LEU A 33 2.90 -16.04 7.46
N ILE A 34 2.67 -17.26 7.95
CA ILE A 34 1.32 -17.85 8.00
C ILE A 34 0.51 -17.29 9.17
N PHE A 35 1.14 -17.09 10.32
CA PHE A 35 0.43 -16.68 11.53
C PHE A 35 0.57 -15.18 11.81
N VAL A 36 1.78 -14.66 11.93
CA VAL A 36 1.99 -13.29 12.43
C VAL A 36 1.62 -12.25 11.37
N GLN A 37 1.96 -12.48 10.10
CA GLN A 37 1.69 -11.52 9.04
C GLN A 37 0.20 -11.17 8.87
N PRO A 38 -0.77 -12.12 8.87
CA PRO A 38 -2.17 -11.76 8.80
C PRO A 38 -2.71 -11.16 10.10
N PHE A 39 -2.22 -11.55 11.30
CA PHE A 39 -2.77 -11.06 12.57
C PHE A 39 -2.22 -9.70 13.04
N LEU A 40 -0.96 -9.37 12.71
CA LEU A 40 -0.30 -8.14 13.14
C LEU A 40 -1.03 -6.84 12.72
N PRO A 41 -1.55 -6.73 11.48
CA PRO A 41 -2.28 -5.54 11.04
C PRO A 41 -3.60 -5.33 11.82
N TYR A 42 -4.33 -6.41 12.12
CA TYR A 42 -5.55 -6.34 12.94
C TYR A 42 -5.24 -5.97 14.39
N PHE A 43 -4.12 -6.44 14.93
CA PHE A 43 -3.70 -6.08 16.29
C PHE A 43 -3.36 -4.59 16.41
N LEU A 44 -2.60 -4.04 15.45
CA LEU A 44 -2.29 -2.60 15.36
C LEU A 44 -3.56 -1.76 15.20
N MET A 45 -4.50 -2.20 14.37
CA MET A 45 -5.82 -1.56 14.21
C MET A 45 -6.64 -1.59 15.50
N GLY A 46 -6.64 -2.71 16.22
CA GLY A 46 -7.28 -2.80 17.53
C GLY A 46 -6.78 -1.69 18.45
N PHE A 47 -5.47 -1.50 18.55
CA PHE A 47 -4.90 -0.40 19.33
C PHE A 47 -5.35 0.98 18.86
N MET A 48 -5.34 1.22 17.54
CA MET A 48 -5.78 2.48 16.95
C MET A 48 -7.26 2.79 17.16
N ILE A 49 -8.12 1.79 17.25
CA ILE A 49 -9.56 1.96 17.49
C ILE A 49 -9.82 2.11 19.00
N PHE A 50 -9.22 1.24 19.83
CA PHE A 50 -9.50 1.22 21.27
C PHE A 50 -9.02 2.47 22.01
N ALA A 51 -7.88 3.05 21.64
CA ALA A 51 -7.34 4.25 22.30
C ALA A 51 -8.26 5.49 22.17
N PRO A 52 -8.65 5.93 20.96
CA PRO A 52 -9.58 7.05 20.79
C PRO A 52 -10.97 6.72 21.32
N LEU A 53 -11.41 5.45 21.30
CA LEU A 53 -12.71 5.07 21.83
C LEU A 53 -12.74 5.24 23.35
N LYS A 54 -11.68 4.80 24.05
CA LYS A 54 -11.53 5.02 25.50
C LYS A 54 -11.45 6.51 25.84
N CYS A 55 -10.73 7.30 25.04
CA CYS A 55 -10.65 8.75 25.21
C CYS A 55 -12.03 9.41 25.08
N LEU A 56 -12.82 8.98 24.10
CA LEU A 56 -14.17 9.50 23.89
C LEU A 56 -15.12 9.14 25.03
N PHE A 57 -15.07 7.90 25.54
CA PHE A 57 -15.87 7.52 26.70
C PHE A 57 -15.50 8.37 27.93
N TYR A 58 -14.21 8.60 28.16
CA TYR A 58 -13.72 9.47 29.23
C TYR A 58 -14.21 10.93 29.09
N MET A 59 -14.13 11.51 27.88
CA MET A 59 -14.63 12.86 27.64
C MET A 59 -16.16 12.97 27.70
N SER A 60 -16.87 11.93 27.26
CA SER A 60 -18.35 11.92 27.30
C SER A 60 -18.88 11.97 28.73
N ASP A 61 -18.19 11.32 29.68
CA ASP A 61 -18.54 11.37 31.10
C ASP A 61 -18.23 12.76 31.72
N THR A 62 -17.32 13.53 31.13
CA THR A 62 -16.94 14.88 31.58
C THR A 62 -17.86 15.97 31.00
N ILE A 63 -18.31 15.81 29.75
CA ILE A 63 -19.03 16.85 28.99
C ILE A 63 -20.57 16.62 29.02
N GLN A 64 -21.05 15.50 29.58
CA GLN A 64 -22.46 15.11 29.66
C GLN A 64 -23.23 15.13 28.32
N VAL A 65 -22.52 14.95 27.20
CA VAL A 65 -23.14 14.86 25.87
C VAL A 65 -23.55 13.41 25.59
N GLN A 66 -24.69 13.23 24.92
CA GLN A 66 -25.16 11.90 24.54
C GLN A 66 -24.15 11.21 23.61
N LYS A 67 -23.75 10.00 23.98
CA LYS A 67 -22.64 9.23 23.38
C LYS A 67 -22.79 9.00 21.87
N HIS A 68 -24.01 8.96 21.35
CA HIS A 68 -24.28 8.76 19.93
C HIS A 68 -23.90 9.96 19.05
N TRP A 69 -23.91 11.19 19.59
CA TRP A 69 -23.48 12.38 18.85
C TRP A 69 -21.96 12.49 18.66
N LEU A 70 -21.20 11.79 19.51
CA LEU A 70 -19.74 11.77 19.44
C LEU A 70 -19.22 10.70 18.47
N LEU A 71 -20.06 9.75 18.03
CA LEU A 71 -19.66 8.67 17.11
C LEU A 71 -19.18 9.16 15.73
N PRO A 72 -19.82 10.15 15.07
CA PRO A 72 -19.30 10.68 13.81
C PRO A 72 -17.95 11.38 13.98
N LEU A 73 -17.78 12.15 15.06
CA LEU A 73 -16.54 12.83 15.39
C LEU A 73 -15.41 11.84 15.68
N TYR A 74 -15.71 10.80 16.44
CA TYR A 74 -14.83 9.66 16.66
C TYR A 74 -14.31 9.09 15.35
N TRP A 75 -15.23 8.75 14.45
CA TRP A 75 -14.90 8.13 13.18
C TRP A 75 -13.97 8.99 12.32
N VAL A 76 -14.23 10.30 12.25
CA VAL A 76 -13.38 11.26 11.53
C VAL A 76 -11.99 11.32 12.15
N VAL A 77 -11.90 11.41 13.48
CA VAL A 77 -10.61 11.48 14.19
C VAL A 77 -9.82 10.18 14.03
N THR A 78 -10.46 9.02 14.18
CA THR A 78 -9.81 7.73 13.98
C THR A 78 -9.38 7.52 12.54
N GLY A 79 -10.18 7.95 11.57
CA GLY A 79 -9.83 7.88 10.16
C GLY A 79 -8.64 8.77 9.82
N LEU A 80 -8.61 10.01 10.32
CA LEU A 80 -7.48 10.92 10.12
C LEU A 80 -6.18 10.37 10.73
N LEU A 81 -6.24 9.89 11.98
CA LEU A 81 -5.09 9.27 12.65
C LEU A 81 -4.63 8.00 11.93
N GLY A 82 -5.57 7.16 11.47
CA GLY A 82 -5.29 5.95 10.70
C GLY A 82 -4.62 6.25 9.36
N GLY A 83 -5.12 7.25 8.63
CA GLY A 83 -4.53 7.70 7.37
C GLY A 83 -3.09 8.21 7.54
N ILE A 84 -2.85 9.02 8.58
CA ILE A 84 -1.51 9.53 8.92
C ILE A 84 -0.59 8.38 9.32
N LEU A 85 -1.03 7.46 10.19
CA LEU A 85 -0.20 6.33 10.61
C LEU A 85 0.12 5.42 9.41
N CYS A 86 -0.83 5.18 8.51
CA CYS A 86 -0.63 4.41 7.30
C CYS A 86 0.45 5.04 6.41
N ALA A 87 0.37 6.36 6.18
CA ALA A 87 1.39 7.10 5.46
C ALA A 87 2.75 6.98 6.15
N MET A 88 2.85 7.29 7.46
CA MET A 88 4.10 7.16 8.22
C MET A 88 4.70 5.75 8.15
N THR A 89 3.86 4.73 8.28
CA THR A 89 4.28 3.33 8.19
C THR A 89 4.84 3.02 6.80
N LYS A 90 4.25 3.57 5.74
CA LYS A 90 4.80 3.49 4.38
C LYS A 90 6.22 4.05 4.33
N TRP A 91 6.40 5.28 4.81
CA TRP A 91 7.67 5.99 4.77
C TRP A 91 8.76 5.27 5.56
N ILE A 92 8.41 4.64 6.69
CA ILE A 92 9.34 3.91 7.55
C ILE A 92 9.67 2.52 7.00
N LEU A 93 8.67 1.76 6.54
CA LEU A 93 8.84 0.37 6.14
C LEU A 93 9.28 0.20 4.68
N VAL A 94 8.67 0.97 3.78
CA VAL A 94 8.80 0.81 2.32
C VAL A 94 9.69 1.91 1.72
N GLY A 95 9.63 3.13 2.28
CA GLY A 95 10.31 4.30 1.73
C GLY A 95 9.70 4.77 0.40
N ILE A 96 10.39 5.66 -0.30
CA ILE A 96 10.06 6.01 -1.70
C ILE A 96 10.84 5.04 -2.59
N LYS A 97 10.13 4.18 -3.32
CA LYS A 97 10.73 3.44 -4.44
C LYS A 97 10.80 4.38 -5.65
N LYS A 98 11.97 4.47 -6.28
CA LYS A 98 12.17 5.19 -7.54
C LYS A 98 12.24 4.17 -8.68
N ASP A 99 11.74 4.57 -9.84
CA ASP A 99 11.71 3.74 -11.05
C ASP A 99 13.08 3.12 -11.37
N GLY A 100 13.11 1.81 -11.66
CA GLY A 100 14.32 1.08 -12.07
C GLY A 100 15.09 0.31 -10.97
N GLU A 101 14.59 0.20 -9.74
CA GLU A 101 15.21 -0.66 -8.72
C GLU A 101 14.72 -2.11 -8.80
N SER A 102 15.54 -3.01 -9.38
CA SER A 102 15.28 -4.44 -9.33
C SER A 102 15.42 -4.96 -7.88
N GLN A 103 14.32 -5.33 -7.23
CA GLN A 103 14.37 -6.01 -5.95
C GLN A 103 14.26 -7.53 -6.15
N LEU A 104 15.11 -8.29 -5.48
CA LEU A 104 14.97 -9.76 -5.41
C LEU A 104 13.62 -10.12 -4.80
N ASN A 105 12.88 -11.05 -5.43
CA ASN A 105 11.53 -11.50 -5.06
C ASN A 105 11.36 -11.98 -3.60
N TRP A 106 12.44 -12.12 -2.82
CA TRP A 106 12.41 -12.54 -1.40
C TRP A 106 13.36 -11.72 -0.52
N SER A 107 13.42 -10.40 -0.71
CA SER A 107 14.18 -9.45 0.13
C SER A 107 13.36 -8.94 1.32
N LYS A 108 14.04 -8.40 2.36
CA LYS A 108 13.41 -7.66 3.48
C LYS A 108 12.42 -6.58 3.01
N GLY A 109 12.65 -6.02 1.81
CA GLY A 109 11.76 -5.03 1.19
C GLY A 109 10.35 -5.56 0.91
N ILE A 110 10.19 -6.77 0.35
CA ILE A 110 8.87 -7.33 0.01
C ILE A 110 8.07 -7.70 1.27
N PHE A 111 8.77 -8.10 2.32
CA PHE A 111 8.16 -8.33 3.61
C PHE A 111 7.60 -7.06 4.24
N SER A 112 8.40 -5.99 4.27
CA SER A 112 7.96 -4.66 4.70
C SER A 112 6.80 -4.13 3.87
N ASP A 113 6.85 -4.37 2.55
CA ASP A 113 5.80 -4.00 1.60
C ASP A 113 4.50 -4.73 1.91
N THR A 114 4.55 -6.04 2.17
CA THR A 114 3.35 -6.83 2.47
C THR A 114 2.69 -6.40 3.80
N ILE A 115 3.50 -6.07 4.81
CA ILE A 115 2.98 -5.53 6.08
C ILE A 115 2.32 -4.17 5.85
N TRP A 116 2.96 -3.28 5.09
CA TRP A 116 2.37 -2.00 4.74
C TRP A 116 1.08 -2.16 3.94
N GLN A 117 1.06 -3.02 2.92
CA GLN A 117 -0.13 -3.30 2.11
C GLN A 117 -1.28 -3.79 2.98
N ALA A 118 -1.04 -4.68 3.94
CA ALA A 118 -2.08 -5.16 4.84
C ALA A 118 -2.63 -4.05 5.75
N ILE A 119 -1.77 -3.18 6.29
CA ILE A 119 -2.18 -2.01 7.07
C ILE A 119 -2.99 -1.03 6.21
N ARG A 120 -2.52 -0.78 4.97
CA ARG A 120 -3.18 0.08 3.99
C ARG A 120 -4.57 -0.42 3.65
N THR A 121 -4.73 -1.71 3.37
CA THR A 121 -6.03 -2.31 3.07
C THR A 121 -6.98 -2.14 4.24
N LEU A 122 -6.54 -2.40 5.48
CA LEU A 122 -7.40 -2.23 6.65
C LEU A 122 -7.81 -0.78 6.89
N VAL A 123 -6.87 0.18 6.80
CA VAL A 123 -7.19 1.61 6.92
C VAL A 123 -8.08 2.07 5.76
N GLY A 124 -7.86 1.50 4.59
CA GLY A 124 -8.67 1.62 3.39
C GLY A 124 -10.12 1.26 3.65
N ASP A 125 -10.37 -0.02 3.87
CA ASP A 125 -11.70 -0.60 4.02
C ASP A 125 -12.45 -0.05 5.25
N CYS A 126 -11.72 0.25 6.34
CA CYS A 126 -12.36 0.74 7.57
C CYS A 126 -12.62 2.24 7.56
N PHE A 127 -11.81 3.06 6.87
CA PHE A 127 -11.92 4.52 7.00
C PHE A 127 -11.82 5.25 5.66
N MET A 128 -10.81 4.95 4.85
CA MET A 128 -10.51 5.78 3.67
C MET A 128 -11.45 5.54 2.50
N GLU A 129 -12.07 4.36 2.38
CA GLU A 129 -13.09 4.10 1.35
C GLU A 129 -14.27 5.08 1.48
N MET A 130 -14.64 5.48 2.69
CA MET A 130 -15.73 6.47 2.87
C MET A 130 -15.30 7.90 2.51
N THR A 131 -14.01 8.16 2.39
CA THR A 131 -13.45 9.45 1.97
C THR A 131 -13.15 9.50 0.47
N SER A 132 -13.30 8.39 -0.25
CA SER A 132 -13.08 8.33 -1.70
C SER A 132 -14.00 9.33 -2.42
N GLY A 133 -13.49 9.91 -3.51
CA GLY A 133 -14.18 10.99 -4.23
C GLY A 133 -14.13 12.36 -3.55
N SER A 134 -13.48 12.50 -2.39
CA SER A 134 -13.29 13.78 -1.68
C SER A 134 -11.86 14.32 -1.81
N PHE A 135 -11.67 15.62 -1.58
CA PHE A 135 -10.34 16.24 -1.58
C PHE A 135 -9.40 15.66 -0.50
N LEU A 136 -9.95 15.20 0.64
CA LEU A 136 -9.19 14.53 1.71
C LEU A 136 -8.47 13.28 1.20
N PHE A 137 -9.11 12.53 0.29
CA PHE A 137 -8.50 11.37 -0.33
C PHE A 137 -7.31 11.75 -1.22
N GLY A 138 -7.44 12.84 -1.97
CA GLY A 138 -6.33 13.40 -2.75
C GLY A 138 -5.14 13.84 -1.89
N ILE A 139 -5.40 14.50 -0.76
CA ILE A 139 -4.35 14.87 0.22
C ILE A 139 -3.67 13.62 0.78
N TRP A 140 -4.45 12.59 1.13
CA TRP A 140 -3.91 11.33 1.64
C TRP A 140 -3.08 10.59 0.60
N MET A 141 -3.53 10.54 -0.66
CA MET A 141 -2.76 9.98 -1.77
C MET A 141 -1.40 10.69 -1.92
N ASN A 142 -1.39 12.03 -1.89
CA ASN A 142 -0.14 12.80 -1.94
C ASN A 142 0.76 12.55 -0.73
N LEU A 143 0.21 12.39 0.47
CA LEU A 143 0.97 11.98 1.66
C LEU A 143 1.61 10.60 1.50
N MET A 144 1.00 9.71 0.72
CA MET A 144 1.57 8.42 0.36
C MET A 144 2.53 8.51 -0.84
N GLY A 145 2.73 9.68 -1.45
CA GLY A 145 3.73 9.90 -2.50
C GLY A 145 3.19 9.95 -3.93
N SER A 146 1.88 10.00 -4.14
CA SER A 146 1.33 10.27 -5.48
C SER A 146 1.48 11.73 -5.88
N GLU A 147 1.41 12.00 -7.18
CA GLU A 147 1.32 13.35 -7.74
C GLU A 147 -0.12 13.63 -8.18
N VAL A 148 -0.98 14.08 -7.25
CA VAL A 148 -2.39 14.43 -7.54
C VAL A 148 -2.64 15.92 -7.34
N SER A 149 -3.21 16.57 -8.36
CA SER A 149 -3.73 17.95 -8.28
C SER A 149 -5.07 18.02 -7.51
N TRP A 150 -5.05 17.75 -6.20
CA TRP A 150 -6.26 17.68 -5.35
C TRP A 150 -7.04 19.01 -5.24
N ASP A 151 -6.40 20.14 -5.54
CA ASP A 151 -6.96 21.49 -5.49
C ASP A 151 -7.54 21.96 -6.83
N GLU A 152 -7.31 21.21 -7.93
CA GLU A 152 -7.63 21.64 -9.29
C GLU A 152 -8.69 20.75 -9.96
N GLY A 153 -9.70 20.35 -9.18
CA GLY A 153 -10.89 19.64 -9.68
C GLY A 153 -10.68 18.16 -9.97
N THR A 154 -9.61 17.55 -9.45
CA THR A 154 -9.34 16.13 -9.62
C THR A 154 -10.25 15.28 -8.71
N PHE A 155 -10.91 14.28 -9.29
CA PHE A 155 -11.83 13.38 -8.60
C PHE A 155 -11.27 11.94 -8.63
N ILE A 156 -11.11 11.32 -7.47
CA ILE A 156 -10.56 9.97 -7.37
C ILE A 156 -11.40 9.16 -6.41
N ASP A 157 -12.17 8.22 -6.94
CA ASP A 157 -13.08 7.34 -6.20
C ASP A 157 -12.61 5.88 -6.25
N SER A 158 -11.30 5.64 -6.25
CA SER A 158 -10.77 4.27 -6.30
C SER A 158 -9.66 4.02 -5.27
N MET A 159 -9.89 3.01 -4.43
CA MET A 159 -8.88 2.43 -3.55
C MET A 159 -7.79 1.64 -4.30
N GLY A 160 -8.08 1.26 -5.55
CA GLY A 160 -7.16 0.59 -6.46
C GLY A 160 -6.04 1.50 -6.94
N ALA A 161 -6.28 2.82 -7.02
CA ALA A 161 -5.26 3.82 -7.36
C ALA A 161 -4.15 3.92 -6.30
N VAL A 162 -4.39 3.42 -5.10
CA VAL A 162 -3.48 3.55 -3.96
C VAL A 162 -2.60 2.30 -3.80
N LEU A 163 -2.68 1.32 -4.70
CA LEU A 163 -1.83 0.12 -4.64
C LEU A 163 -0.35 0.46 -4.79
N ASN A 164 -0.02 1.37 -5.70
CA ASN A 164 1.32 1.90 -5.89
C ASN A 164 1.25 3.43 -6.02
N PRO A 165 1.05 4.14 -4.90
CA PRO A 165 0.74 5.57 -4.95
C PRO A 165 1.91 6.37 -5.54
N GLU A 166 3.17 5.95 -5.39
CA GLU A 166 4.33 6.61 -6.01
C GLU A 166 4.32 6.63 -7.55
N MET A 167 3.65 5.66 -8.18
CA MET A 167 3.58 5.56 -9.65
C MET A 167 2.34 6.25 -10.22
N VAL A 168 1.53 6.87 -9.37
CA VAL A 168 0.28 7.48 -9.77
C VAL A 168 0.42 8.99 -9.86
N ARG A 169 0.20 9.48 -11.06
CA ARG A 169 0.10 10.90 -11.37
C ARG A 169 -1.25 11.21 -12.01
N VAL A 170 -1.95 12.18 -11.43
CA VAL A 170 -3.25 12.63 -11.93
C VAL A 170 -3.22 14.15 -12.03
N ASP A 171 -3.17 14.62 -13.28
CA ASP A 171 -3.20 16.04 -13.60
C ASP A 171 -4.62 16.63 -13.39
N LYS A 172 -4.72 17.96 -13.56
CA LYS A 172 -5.91 18.77 -13.32
C LYS A 172 -7.15 18.22 -14.03
N TYR A 173 -8.31 18.32 -13.37
CA TYR A 173 -9.60 17.84 -13.89
C TYR A 173 -9.63 16.34 -14.25
N GLY A 174 -8.67 15.55 -13.77
CA GLY A 174 -8.67 14.10 -13.91
C GLY A 174 -9.80 13.47 -13.09
N SER A 175 -10.44 12.44 -13.63
CA SER A 175 -11.49 11.69 -12.93
C SER A 175 -11.21 10.20 -12.99
N ILE A 176 -11.13 9.57 -11.82
CA ILE A 176 -10.93 8.12 -11.66
C ILE A 176 -12.15 7.56 -10.94
N GLY A 177 -12.89 6.72 -11.66
CA GLY A 177 -14.10 6.09 -11.14
C GLY A 177 -13.80 4.92 -10.20
N ARG A 178 -14.85 4.49 -9.48
CA ARG A 178 -14.81 3.32 -8.61
C ARG A 178 -14.35 2.06 -9.33
N GLU A 179 -13.61 1.22 -8.62
CA GLU A 179 -12.99 -0.03 -9.10
C GLU A 179 -11.85 0.14 -10.14
N ALA A 180 -11.41 1.36 -10.45
CA ALA A 180 -10.27 1.56 -11.33
C ALA A 180 -8.96 1.08 -10.68
N LEU A 181 -8.26 0.16 -11.32
CA LEU A 181 -6.95 -0.34 -10.87
C LEU A 181 -5.84 0.35 -11.66
N LEU A 182 -4.92 1.01 -10.95
CA LEU A 182 -3.73 1.63 -11.55
C LEU A 182 -2.52 0.79 -11.18
N PHE A 183 -1.97 0.10 -12.18
CA PHE A 183 -0.73 -0.64 -12.06
C PHE A 183 0.29 -0.07 -13.05
N GLY A 184 1.53 0.10 -12.58
CA GLY A 184 2.68 0.13 -13.49
C GLY A 184 2.85 -1.25 -14.14
N HIS A 185 3.38 -1.30 -15.36
CA HIS A 185 3.72 -2.56 -16.00
C HIS A 185 4.91 -3.19 -15.26
N ILE A 186 4.68 -4.24 -14.48
CA ILE A 186 5.74 -5.02 -13.87
C ILE A 186 6.24 -6.03 -14.91
N TYR A 187 7.47 -5.87 -15.39
CA TYR A 187 8.11 -6.87 -16.25
C TYR A 187 8.76 -7.94 -15.35
N GLU A 188 8.34 -9.20 -15.51
CA GLU A 188 9.06 -10.33 -14.92
C GLU A 188 10.38 -10.51 -15.66
N GLY A 189 11.48 -10.11 -15.04
CA GLY A 189 12.83 -10.44 -15.52
C GLY A 189 13.17 -11.90 -15.18
N GLU A 190 13.84 -12.60 -16.10
CA GLU A 190 14.35 -13.95 -15.86
C GLU A 190 15.21 -14.01 -14.58
N GLY A 191 14.88 -14.93 -13.69
CA GLY A 191 15.60 -15.16 -12.43
C GLY A 191 14.92 -14.70 -11.15
N GLY A 192 13.60 -14.44 -11.17
CA GLY A 192 12.84 -14.07 -9.97
C GLY A 192 13.17 -12.63 -9.50
N LYS A 193 13.25 -11.72 -10.48
CA LYS A 193 13.32 -10.28 -10.26
C LYS A 193 12.16 -9.65 -11.01
N SER A 194 11.31 -8.92 -10.31
CA SER A 194 10.38 -8.00 -10.93
C SER A 194 11.07 -6.65 -11.14
N GLU A 195 11.04 -6.16 -12.37
CA GLU A 195 11.40 -4.79 -12.71
C GLU A 195 10.11 -3.97 -12.74
N VAL A 196 10.13 -2.83 -12.04
CA VAL A 196 9.05 -1.83 -11.97
C VAL A 196 9.45 -0.64 -12.83
#